data_AF-A0A952NPQ6-F1
#
_entry.id   AF-A0A952NPQ6-F1
#
_cell.length_a   1.000
_cell.length_b   1.000
_cell.length_c   1.000
_cell.angle_alpha   90.00
_cell.angle_beta   90.00
_cell.angle_gamma   90.00
#
_symmetry.space_group_name_H-M   'P 1'
#
loop_
_entity.id
_entity.type
_entity.pdbx_description
1 polymer ?
#
loop_
_entity_poly.entity_id
_entity_poly.type
_entity_poly.pdbx_seq_one_letter_code
_entity_poly.pdbx_strand_id
1 'polypeptide(L)'
;MVSDLAQDNQRLRRGFETSPLFFGPKITSENEIKRPEGYALSGFVALSITAEADGFTATGYGEGPPDLARVKAISEAFERLTLFKFCTDTNKSETSSGWAAHRTGELAVRAAVLELIERDVALTAWEDGGPFYVVPESLWPKSLLIWKSERQTSLEFSDLRILLSSTDNGACVSALLFNDSGNFVAGHASAFELQDAIISAANECFRAAHSAIQFDSIAEVAALHSGDQGVSASPAAHSLAYAYKETMPEVVKILTATEIEVRRKWQKHQTLFNELNLTAFDAQTFQVGDRIVARVKSPKYREIFWGRTDDVSKRNQHPHFVG
;
A
#
# COMPACT_ATOMS: atom_id res chain seq x y z
N MET A 1 -10.93 -3.66 -36.02
CA MET A 1 -10.57 -4.64 -34.97
C MET A 1 -11.12 -4.12 -33.66
N VAL A 2 -12.31 -4.58 -33.29
CA VAL A 2 -12.92 -4.30 -31.98
C VAL A 2 -12.27 -5.29 -31.00
N SER A 3 -11.65 -4.74 -29.98
CA SER A 3 -10.60 -5.30 -29.12
C SER A 3 -10.92 -6.62 -28.43
N ASP A 4 -9.92 -7.50 -28.33
CA ASP A 4 -9.85 -8.70 -27.47
C ASP A 4 -10.30 -8.44 -26.02
N LEU A 5 -10.19 -7.19 -25.53
CA LEU A 5 -10.75 -6.73 -24.26
C LEU A 5 -12.23 -7.08 -24.07
N ALA A 6 -13.06 -7.06 -25.11
CA ALA A 6 -14.49 -7.36 -24.98
C ALA A 6 -14.78 -8.87 -24.81
N GLN A 7 -13.93 -9.73 -25.37
CA GLN A 7 -14.05 -11.19 -25.23
C GLN A 7 -13.44 -11.67 -23.90
N ASP A 8 -12.34 -11.07 -23.44
CA ASP A 8 -11.78 -11.34 -22.11
C ASP A 8 -12.72 -10.87 -20.99
N ASN A 9 -13.42 -9.74 -21.20
CA ASN A 9 -14.50 -9.25 -20.33
C ASN A 9 -15.65 -10.26 -20.17
N GLN A 10 -15.93 -11.08 -21.18
CA GLN A 10 -16.98 -12.09 -21.14
C GLN A 10 -16.56 -13.37 -20.39
N ARG A 11 -15.26 -13.70 -20.38
CA ARG A 11 -14.70 -14.84 -19.62
C ARG A 11 -14.59 -14.53 -18.13
N LEU A 12 -14.16 -13.33 -17.75
CA LEU A 12 -14.04 -12.93 -16.33
C LEU A 12 -15.41 -12.78 -15.65
N ARG A 13 -16.45 -12.34 -16.38
CA ARG A 13 -17.85 -12.28 -15.87
C ARG A 13 -18.43 -13.64 -15.48
N ARG A 14 -17.84 -14.75 -15.92
CA ARG A 14 -18.27 -16.11 -15.57
C ARG A 14 -17.42 -16.78 -14.48
N GLY A 15 -16.34 -16.14 -14.02
CA GLY A 15 -15.30 -16.80 -13.21
C GLY A 15 -15.28 -16.47 -11.72
N PHE A 16 -15.89 -15.38 -11.27
CA PHE A 16 -15.88 -15.01 -9.85
C PHE A 16 -17.31 -15.04 -9.30
N GLU A 17 -17.62 -16.09 -8.53
CA GLU A 17 -18.87 -16.14 -7.77
C GLU A 17 -18.87 -14.97 -6.77
N THR A 18 -19.63 -13.93 -7.09
CA THR A 18 -19.80 -12.80 -6.18
C THR A 18 -20.84 -13.19 -5.15
N SER A 19 -20.38 -13.47 -3.93
CA SER A 19 -21.28 -13.69 -2.80
C SER A 19 -21.67 -12.34 -2.21
N PRO A 20 -22.97 -12.05 -2.00
CA PRO A 20 -23.36 -10.89 -1.21
C PRO A 20 -22.86 -11.10 0.22
N LEU A 21 -22.03 -10.19 0.73
CA LEU A 21 -21.49 -10.28 2.09
C LEU A 21 -22.14 -9.27 3.02
N PHE A 22 -22.37 -8.04 2.53
CA PHE A 22 -23.05 -6.98 3.28
C PHE A 22 -24.02 -6.21 2.39
N PHE A 23 -25.28 -6.09 2.83
CA PHE A 23 -26.25 -5.19 2.21
C PHE A 23 -26.24 -3.83 2.92
N GLY A 24 -25.61 -2.84 2.29
CA GLY A 24 -25.68 -1.44 2.71
C GLY A 24 -24.91 -1.09 3.99
N PRO A 25 -23.56 -1.17 3.99
CA PRO A 25 -22.75 -0.61 5.08
C PRO A 25 -23.13 0.86 5.32
N LYS A 26 -23.25 1.23 6.59
CA LYS A 26 -23.57 2.59 7.00
C LYS A 26 -22.29 3.36 7.29
N ILE A 27 -22.09 4.49 6.62
CA ILE A 27 -21.05 5.45 7.00
C ILE A 27 -21.50 6.16 8.27
N THR A 28 -20.72 6.03 9.35
CA THR A 28 -21.04 6.60 10.66
C THR A 28 -20.26 7.88 10.98
N SER A 29 -19.08 8.04 10.38
CA SER A 29 -18.31 9.29 10.46
C SER A 29 -17.42 9.51 9.25
N GLU A 30 -17.18 10.77 8.93
CA GLU A 30 -16.23 11.25 7.93
C GLU A 30 -15.45 12.41 8.56
N ASN A 31 -14.14 12.27 8.71
CA ASN A 31 -13.28 13.25 9.36
C ASN A 31 -12.10 13.61 8.45
N GLU A 32 -11.80 14.90 8.36
CA GLU A 32 -10.57 15.38 7.73
C GLU A 32 -9.39 15.25 8.70
N ILE A 33 -8.31 14.65 8.21
CA ILE A 33 -7.06 14.45 8.94
C ILE A 33 -6.16 15.63 8.64
N LYS A 34 -5.98 16.52 9.61
CA LYS A 34 -5.05 17.63 9.50
C LYS A 34 -3.61 17.11 9.55
N ARG A 35 -2.93 17.17 8.41
CA ARG A 35 -1.48 16.88 8.33
C ARG A 35 -0.70 18.03 8.96
N PRO A 36 0.44 17.77 9.62
CA PRO A 36 1.40 18.82 9.92
C PRO A 36 1.83 19.50 8.62
N GLU A 37 2.13 20.79 8.71
CA GLU A 37 2.54 21.57 7.54
C GLU A 37 3.72 20.87 6.85
N GLY A 38 3.68 20.80 5.52
CA GLY A 38 4.73 20.17 4.72
C GLY A 38 4.67 18.64 4.57
N TYR A 39 3.69 17.93 5.16
CA TYR A 39 3.45 16.50 4.88
C TYR A 39 2.13 16.27 4.15
N ALA A 40 1.90 17.06 3.10
CA ALA A 40 0.77 16.93 2.19
C ALA A 40 1.12 17.50 0.81
N LEU A 41 0.53 16.93 -0.24
CA LEU A 41 0.60 17.52 -1.57
C LEU A 41 -0.40 18.67 -1.72
N SER A 42 -0.02 19.71 -2.46
CA SER A 42 -0.93 20.83 -2.73
C SER A 42 -2.19 20.36 -3.45
N GLY A 43 -3.36 20.76 -2.94
CA GLY A 43 -4.68 20.37 -3.44
C GLY A 43 -5.14 18.97 -3.03
N PHE A 44 -4.37 18.26 -2.20
CA PHE A 44 -4.76 16.97 -1.65
C PHE A 44 -5.34 17.16 -0.24
N VAL A 45 -6.28 16.29 0.12
CA VAL A 45 -6.82 16.18 1.47
C VAL A 45 -6.64 14.74 1.95
N ALA A 46 -6.49 14.57 3.26
CA ALA A 46 -6.50 13.27 3.91
C ALA A 46 -7.82 13.11 4.67
N LEU A 47 -8.53 12.01 4.42
CA LEU A 47 -9.82 11.70 5.04
C LEU A 47 -9.77 10.34 5.73
N SER A 48 -10.48 10.22 6.85
CA SER A 48 -10.85 8.94 7.46
C SER A 48 -12.36 8.77 7.40
N ILE A 49 -12.83 7.58 6.99
CA ILE A 49 -14.25 7.23 6.98
C ILE A 49 -14.45 5.95 7.78
N THR A 50 -15.39 6.00 8.71
CA THR A 50 -15.80 4.83 9.49
C THR A 50 -17.11 4.29 8.95
N ALA A 51 -17.14 2.99 8.70
CA ALA A 51 -18.31 2.26 8.21
C ALA A 51 -18.65 1.11 9.16
N GLU A 52 -19.94 0.80 9.24
CA GLU A 52 -20.50 -0.27 10.07
C GLU A 52 -21.43 -1.19 9.28
N ALA A 53 -21.32 -2.50 9.49
CA ALA A 53 -22.22 -3.51 8.93
C ALA A 53 -22.18 -4.80 9.77
N ASP A 54 -23.34 -5.41 10.03
CA ASP A 54 -23.52 -6.67 10.78
C ASP A 54 -22.70 -6.79 12.08
N GLY A 55 -22.60 -5.70 12.85
CA GLY A 55 -21.85 -5.65 14.10
C GLY A 55 -20.33 -5.48 13.95
N PHE A 56 -19.83 -5.39 12.72
CA PHE A 56 -18.45 -5.01 12.42
C PHE A 56 -18.34 -3.50 12.18
N THR A 57 -17.24 -2.93 12.64
CA THR A 57 -16.87 -1.53 12.40
C THR A 57 -15.47 -1.49 11.80
N ALA A 58 -15.26 -0.69 10.77
CA ALA A 58 -13.92 -0.45 10.24
C ALA A 58 -13.75 1.00 9.79
N THR A 59 -12.51 1.48 9.89
CA THR A 59 -12.12 2.79 9.38
C THR A 59 -11.19 2.61 8.20
N GLY A 60 -11.49 3.30 7.10
CA GLY A 60 -10.63 3.41 5.94
C GLY A 60 -10.06 4.81 5.80
N TYR A 61 -8.92 4.90 5.13
CA TYR A 61 -8.19 6.14 4.94
C TYR A 61 -8.06 6.45 3.46
N GLY A 62 -8.02 7.72 3.11
CA GLY A 62 -7.94 8.13 1.72
C GLY A 62 -7.22 9.45 1.57
N GLU A 63 -6.32 9.51 0.60
CA GLU A 63 -5.54 10.70 0.28
C GLU A 63 -5.52 10.96 -1.23
N GLY A 64 -5.76 12.21 -1.60
CA GLY A 64 -5.97 12.63 -2.98
C GLY A 64 -6.72 13.97 -3.07
N PRO A 65 -7.07 14.41 -4.29
CA PRO A 65 -8.10 15.42 -4.46
C PRO A 65 -9.39 15.02 -3.71
N PRO A 66 -10.21 15.98 -3.21
CA PRO A 66 -11.30 15.70 -2.28
C PRO A 66 -12.21 14.52 -2.63
N ASP A 67 -12.71 14.48 -3.87
CA ASP A 67 -13.58 13.39 -4.33
C ASP A 67 -12.86 12.03 -4.34
N LEU A 68 -11.59 12.02 -4.75
CA LEU A 68 -10.79 10.79 -4.80
C LEU A 68 -10.41 10.31 -3.40
N ALA A 69 -10.04 11.23 -2.50
CA ALA A 69 -9.74 10.90 -1.10
C ALA A 69 -10.94 10.23 -0.45
N ARG A 70 -12.14 10.78 -0.65
CA ARG A 70 -13.38 10.20 -0.12
C ARG A 70 -13.67 8.82 -0.69
N VAL A 71 -13.51 8.65 -2.01
CA VAL A 71 -13.68 7.35 -2.67
C VAL A 71 -12.71 6.30 -2.13
N LYS A 72 -11.43 6.65 -1.94
CA LYS A 72 -10.41 5.75 -1.38
C LYS A 72 -10.73 5.36 0.06
N ALA A 73 -11.10 6.32 0.90
CA ALA A 73 -11.44 6.06 2.30
C ALA A 73 -12.67 5.14 2.44
N ILE A 74 -13.70 5.31 1.61
CA ILE A 74 -14.85 4.38 1.57
C ILE A 74 -14.42 3.00 1.11
N SER A 75 -13.63 2.92 0.03
CA SER A 75 -13.13 1.65 -0.50
C SER A 75 -12.34 0.89 0.57
N GLU A 76 -11.39 1.53 1.24
CA GLU A 76 -10.62 0.87 2.31
C GLU A 76 -11.53 0.46 3.48
N ALA A 77 -12.47 1.31 3.91
CA ALA A 77 -13.39 0.95 5.01
C ALA A 77 -14.20 -0.32 4.68
N PHE A 78 -14.70 -0.43 3.44
CA PHE A 78 -15.48 -1.58 2.99
C PHE A 78 -14.61 -2.83 2.84
N GLU A 79 -13.38 -2.68 2.36
CA GLU A 79 -12.39 -3.75 2.33
C GLU A 79 -12.13 -4.33 3.74
N ARG A 80 -11.84 -3.46 4.71
CA ARG A 80 -11.57 -3.85 6.10
C ARG A 80 -12.77 -4.53 6.77
N LEU A 81 -13.99 -4.02 6.55
CA LEU A 81 -15.23 -4.68 7.00
C LEU A 81 -15.33 -6.11 6.46
N THR A 82 -15.04 -6.29 5.17
CA THR A 82 -15.11 -7.58 4.48
C THR A 82 -14.07 -8.55 5.04
N LEU A 83 -12.84 -8.08 5.24
CA LEU A 83 -11.77 -8.86 5.86
C LEU A 83 -12.17 -9.32 7.27
N PHE A 84 -12.65 -8.43 8.14
CA PHE A 84 -13.02 -8.78 9.51
C PHE A 84 -14.13 -9.83 9.57
N LYS A 85 -15.17 -9.65 8.74
CA LYS A 85 -16.25 -10.64 8.64
C LYS A 85 -15.75 -11.97 8.10
N PHE A 86 -14.96 -11.96 7.02
CA PHE A 86 -14.41 -13.19 6.45
C PHE A 86 -13.56 -13.97 7.47
N CYS A 87 -12.67 -13.29 8.19
CA CYS A 87 -11.85 -13.90 9.24
C CYS A 87 -12.72 -14.50 10.35
N THR A 88 -13.78 -13.80 10.75
CA THR A 88 -14.72 -14.28 11.78
C THR A 88 -15.52 -15.49 11.31
N ASP A 89 -16.11 -15.42 10.12
CA ASP A 89 -16.97 -16.48 9.58
C ASP A 89 -16.19 -17.77 9.26
N THR A 90 -14.92 -17.63 8.86
CA THR A 90 -14.07 -18.78 8.47
C THR A 90 -13.12 -19.24 9.56
N ASN A 91 -13.01 -18.50 10.66
CA ASN A 91 -12.00 -18.70 11.71
C ASN A 91 -10.56 -18.77 11.17
N LYS A 92 -10.28 -18.03 10.09
CA LYS A 92 -8.94 -17.91 9.48
C LYS A 92 -8.36 -16.54 9.78
N SER A 93 -7.09 -16.50 10.20
CA SER A 93 -6.35 -15.25 10.32
C SER A 93 -5.78 -14.85 8.96
N GLU A 94 -6.08 -13.65 8.50
CA GLU A 94 -5.52 -13.07 7.27
C GLU A 94 -5.05 -11.63 7.51
N THR A 95 -4.10 -11.20 6.68
CA THR A 95 -3.72 -9.79 6.59
C THR A 95 -4.53 -9.10 5.48
N SER A 96 -4.49 -7.76 5.43
CA SER A 96 -5.09 -7.03 4.31
C SER A 96 -4.35 -7.19 2.99
N SER A 97 -3.18 -7.84 2.98
CA SER A 97 -2.45 -8.12 1.75
C SER A 97 -3.31 -8.95 0.78
N GLY A 98 -3.52 -8.39 -0.41
CA GLY A 98 -4.33 -9.01 -1.46
C GLY A 98 -5.83 -8.75 -1.28
N TRP A 99 -6.21 -7.72 -0.52
CA TRP A 99 -7.58 -7.25 -0.44
C TRP A 99 -7.70 -5.89 -1.13
N ALA A 100 -8.78 -5.68 -1.88
CA ALA A 100 -9.04 -4.37 -2.49
C ALA A 100 -10.52 -4.17 -2.78
N ALA A 101 -11.01 -2.94 -2.63
CA ALA A 101 -12.39 -2.57 -2.96
C ALA A 101 -12.47 -1.60 -4.16
N HIS A 102 -13.27 -1.97 -5.16
CA HIS A 102 -13.51 -1.13 -6.34
C HIS A 102 -14.98 -1.17 -6.80
N ARG A 103 -15.34 -0.37 -7.81
CA ARG A 103 -16.70 -0.37 -8.40
C ARG A 103 -17.03 -1.63 -9.21
N THR A 104 -16.02 -2.38 -9.64
CA THR A 104 -16.19 -3.59 -10.44
C THR A 104 -15.24 -4.68 -9.94
N GLY A 105 -15.62 -5.94 -10.10
CA GLY A 105 -14.81 -7.06 -9.64
C GLY A 105 -13.44 -7.14 -10.33
N GLU A 106 -13.37 -6.84 -11.62
CA GLU A 106 -12.09 -6.81 -12.34
C GLU A 106 -11.13 -5.78 -11.75
N LEU A 107 -11.59 -4.55 -11.52
CA LEU A 107 -10.75 -3.50 -10.96
C LEU A 107 -10.35 -3.80 -9.52
N ALA A 108 -11.22 -4.44 -8.74
CA ALA A 108 -10.89 -4.90 -7.39
C ALA A 108 -9.82 -5.99 -7.42
N VAL A 109 -9.96 -7.02 -8.26
CA VAL A 109 -8.94 -8.08 -8.42
C VAL A 109 -7.62 -7.50 -8.89
N ARG A 110 -7.63 -6.61 -9.89
CA ARG A 110 -6.42 -5.96 -10.41
C ARG A 110 -5.73 -5.10 -9.35
N ALA A 111 -6.48 -4.34 -8.55
CA ALA A 111 -5.94 -3.57 -7.44
C ALA A 111 -5.32 -4.47 -6.36
N ALA A 112 -6.01 -5.55 -5.98
CA ALA A 112 -5.47 -6.53 -5.02
C ALA A 112 -4.18 -7.21 -5.53
N VAL A 113 -4.10 -7.50 -6.83
CA VAL A 113 -2.88 -8.04 -7.44
C VAL A 113 -1.73 -7.02 -7.44
N LEU A 114 -2.02 -5.74 -7.71
CA LEU A 114 -1.00 -4.68 -7.61
C LEU A 114 -0.45 -4.58 -6.19
N GLU A 115 -1.31 -4.65 -5.17
CA GLU A 115 -0.88 -4.67 -3.77
C GLU A 115 0.01 -5.91 -3.46
N LEU A 116 -0.33 -7.09 -3.99
CA LEU A 116 0.52 -8.28 -3.85
C LEU A 116 1.90 -8.09 -4.51
N ILE A 117 1.95 -7.49 -5.71
CA ILE A 117 3.21 -7.17 -6.40
C ILE A 117 4.03 -6.19 -5.56
N GLU A 118 3.40 -5.11 -5.09
CA GLU A 118 4.03 -4.06 -4.30
C GLU A 118 4.72 -4.65 -3.07
N ARG A 119 3.96 -5.40 -2.27
CA ARG A 119 4.42 -6.01 -1.02
C ARG A 119 5.56 -7.00 -1.28
N ASP A 120 5.40 -7.89 -2.25
CA ASP A 120 6.43 -8.87 -2.62
C ASP A 120 7.73 -8.21 -3.09
N VAL A 121 7.64 -7.22 -3.99
CA VAL A 121 8.80 -6.54 -4.56
C VAL A 121 9.50 -5.68 -3.51
N ALA A 122 8.76 -4.91 -2.72
CA ALA A 122 9.34 -4.08 -1.67
C ALA A 122 10.05 -4.95 -0.64
N LEU A 123 9.38 -5.99 -0.11
CA LEU A 123 9.98 -6.89 0.88
C LEU A 123 11.23 -7.57 0.38
N THR A 124 11.16 -8.15 -0.82
CA THR A 124 12.29 -8.85 -1.44
C THR A 124 13.46 -7.90 -1.65
N ALA A 125 13.21 -6.69 -2.19
CA ALA A 125 14.26 -5.70 -2.39
C ALA A 125 14.90 -5.26 -1.07
N TRP A 126 14.14 -5.12 0.01
CA TRP A 126 14.71 -4.77 1.31
C TRP A 126 15.54 -5.90 1.91
N GLU A 127 15.03 -7.12 1.93
CA GLU A 127 15.73 -8.28 2.50
C GLU A 127 16.99 -8.66 1.70
N ASP A 128 16.97 -8.50 0.38
CA ASP A 128 18.12 -8.79 -0.49
C ASP A 128 19.16 -7.64 -0.53
N GLY A 129 18.89 -6.51 0.13
CA GLY A 129 19.75 -5.32 0.10
C GLY A 129 19.73 -4.59 -1.25
N GLY A 130 18.62 -4.65 -1.98
CA GLY A 130 18.37 -3.96 -3.24
C GLY A 130 18.60 -4.84 -4.48
N PRO A 131 18.76 -4.23 -5.67
CA PRO A 131 19.00 -2.82 -5.90
C PRO A 131 17.74 -1.95 -5.88
N PHE A 132 17.87 -0.77 -5.29
CA PHE A 132 16.93 0.35 -5.43
C PHE A 132 17.49 1.35 -6.42
N TYR A 133 16.70 1.73 -7.42
CA TYR A 133 17.10 2.69 -8.45
C TYR A 133 16.48 4.05 -8.16
N VAL A 134 17.31 5.10 -8.01
CA VAL A 134 16.80 6.46 -7.86
C VAL A 134 16.01 6.85 -9.10
N VAL A 135 14.75 7.25 -8.91
CA VAL A 135 13.89 7.77 -9.98
C VAL A 135 14.26 9.23 -10.24
N PRO A 136 14.74 9.59 -11.45
CA PRO A 136 15.08 10.98 -11.77
C PRO A 136 13.91 11.93 -11.58
N GLU A 137 14.19 13.15 -11.14
CA GLU A 137 13.17 14.20 -10.93
C GLU A 137 12.40 14.57 -12.21
N SER A 138 12.99 14.35 -13.40
CA SER A 138 12.28 14.51 -14.68
C SER A 138 11.07 13.58 -14.82
N LEU A 139 11.03 12.50 -14.03
CA LEU A 139 9.92 11.55 -13.95
C LEU A 139 8.98 11.82 -12.79
N TRP A 140 9.21 12.84 -11.96
CA TRP A 140 8.35 13.10 -10.82
C TRP A 140 7.07 13.81 -11.24
N PRO A 141 5.92 13.48 -10.64
CA PRO A 141 4.70 14.24 -10.77
C PRO A 141 4.91 15.72 -10.40
N LYS A 142 4.25 16.62 -11.13
CA LYS A 142 4.34 18.08 -10.89
C LYS A 142 4.02 18.47 -9.44
N SER A 143 3.06 17.81 -8.81
CA SER A 143 2.68 18.06 -7.41
C SER A 143 3.84 17.82 -6.44
N LEU A 144 4.68 16.80 -6.69
CA LEU A 144 5.86 16.51 -5.88
C LEU A 144 7.01 17.47 -6.15
N LEU A 145 7.16 17.92 -7.40
CA LEU A 145 8.13 18.96 -7.73
C LEU A 145 7.79 20.29 -7.04
N ILE A 146 6.51 20.66 -7.02
CA ILE A 146 6.00 21.83 -6.28
C ILE A 146 6.30 21.65 -4.79
N TRP A 147 5.86 20.53 -4.20
CA TRP A 147 6.12 20.23 -2.79
C TRP A 147 7.60 20.35 -2.45
N LYS A 148 8.49 19.77 -3.27
CA LYS A 148 9.94 19.83 -3.06
C LYS A 148 10.49 21.26 -3.10
N SER A 149 9.96 22.10 -3.99
CA SER A 149 10.39 23.51 -4.12
C SER A 149 9.85 24.43 -3.03
N GLU A 150 8.67 24.11 -2.49
CA GLU A 150 7.96 24.89 -1.47
C GLU A 150 8.20 24.35 -0.05
N ARG A 151 8.89 23.21 0.09
CA ARG A 151 9.09 22.55 1.38
C ARG A 151 9.72 23.50 2.39
N GLN A 152 9.21 23.48 3.61
CA GLN A 152 9.80 24.21 4.71
C GLN A 152 11.08 23.52 5.17
N THR A 153 12.11 24.29 5.51
CA THR A 153 13.37 23.77 6.06
C THR A 153 13.23 23.24 7.49
N SER A 154 12.07 23.45 8.13
CA SER A 154 11.77 23.00 9.49
C SER A 154 11.15 21.60 9.57
N LEU A 155 10.92 20.92 8.44
CA LEU A 155 10.40 19.56 8.47
C LEU A 155 11.46 18.59 9.01
N GLU A 156 11.08 17.81 10.01
CA GLU A 156 11.95 16.77 10.57
C GLU A 156 12.41 15.76 9.51
N PHE A 157 11.48 15.27 8.68
CA PHE A 157 11.78 14.42 7.53
C PHE A 157 11.62 15.23 6.24
N SER A 158 12.71 15.77 5.72
CA SER A 158 12.67 16.75 4.61
C SER A 158 13.34 16.27 3.31
N ASP A 159 14.18 15.23 3.37
CA ASP A 159 14.86 14.67 2.20
C ASP A 159 14.06 13.53 1.58
N LEU A 160 13.20 13.89 0.61
CA LEU A 160 12.42 12.93 -0.16
C LEU A 160 13.27 12.26 -1.25
N ARG A 161 13.29 10.93 -1.25
CA ARG A 161 13.85 10.09 -2.30
C ARG A 161 12.78 9.17 -2.86
N ILE A 162 12.65 9.16 -4.18
CA ILE A 162 11.77 8.23 -4.90
C ILE A 162 12.66 7.16 -5.53
N LEU A 163 12.42 5.91 -5.14
CA LEU A 163 13.20 4.75 -5.52
C LEU A 163 12.31 3.75 -6.27
N LEU A 164 12.88 3.05 -7.25
CA LEU A 164 12.25 1.97 -7.97
C LEU A 164 12.97 0.66 -7.65
N SER A 165 12.22 -0.36 -7.28
CA SER A 165 12.68 -1.75 -7.19
C SER A 165 11.91 -2.61 -8.19
N SER A 166 12.53 -3.70 -8.64
CA SER A 166 11.92 -4.60 -9.64
C SER A 166 12.41 -6.03 -9.46
N THR A 167 11.49 -6.99 -9.43
CA THR A 167 11.76 -8.43 -9.46
C THR A 167 11.19 -9.04 -10.75
N ASP A 168 11.16 -10.37 -10.85
CA ASP A 168 10.42 -11.06 -11.91
C ASP A 168 8.91 -11.05 -11.69
N ASN A 169 8.46 -10.66 -10.50
CA ASN A 169 7.05 -10.55 -10.15
C ASN A 169 6.44 -9.18 -10.46
N GLY A 170 7.27 -8.16 -10.67
CA GLY A 170 6.83 -6.81 -11.05
C GLY A 170 7.78 -5.72 -10.59
N ALA A 171 7.25 -4.51 -10.40
CA ALA A 171 8.01 -3.37 -9.92
C ALA A 171 7.21 -2.59 -8.88
N CYS A 172 7.91 -1.93 -7.97
CA CYS A 172 7.37 -1.15 -6.87
C CYS A 172 8.14 0.16 -6.75
N VAL A 173 7.42 1.26 -6.54
CA VAL A 173 8.01 2.54 -6.14
C VAL A 173 8.02 2.60 -4.62
N SER A 174 9.15 3.01 -4.05
CA SER A 174 9.30 3.32 -2.63
C SER A 174 9.63 4.80 -2.49
N ALA A 175 8.85 5.52 -1.70
CA ALA A 175 9.16 6.89 -1.31
C ALA A 175 9.73 6.88 0.11
N LEU A 176 10.91 7.47 0.29
CA LEU A 176 11.59 7.58 1.58
C LEU A 176 11.76 9.05 1.93
N LEU A 177 11.40 9.43 3.16
CA LEU A 177 11.70 10.74 3.71
C LEU A 177 12.72 10.59 4.83
N PHE A 178 13.92 11.13 4.61
CA PHE A 178 14.99 11.11 5.60
C PHE A 178 15.01 12.36 6.46
N ASN A 179 15.42 12.19 7.71
CA ASN A 179 15.86 13.29 8.58
C ASN A 179 17.39 13.45 8.54
N ASP A 180 17.89 14.49 9.23
CA ASP A 180 19.32 14.81 9.27
C ASP A 180 20.19 13.72 9.92
N SER A 181 19.59 12.82 10.70
CA SER A 181 20.28 11.69 11.35
C SER A 181 20.37 10.45 10.47
N GLY A 182 19.77 10.46 9.27
CA GLY A 182 19.71 9.31 8.37
C GLY A 182 18.64 8.29 8.73
N ASN A 183 17.80 8.59 9.73
CA ASN A 183 16.55 7.88 9.97
C ASN A 183 15.51 8.29 8.93
N PHE A 184 14.50 7.44 8.72
CA PHE A 184 13.53 7.67 7.65
C PHE A 184 12.18 7.02 7.91
N VAL A 185 11.18 7.52 7.20
CA VAL A 185 9.90 6.84 7.00
C VAL A 185 9.74 6.43 5.54
N ALA A 186 8.92 5.42 5.29
CA ALA A 186 8.72 4.86 3.97
C ALA A 186 7.24 4.76 3.61
N GLY A 187 6.96 4.79 2.31
CA GLY A 187 5.69 4.40 1.72
C GLY A 187 5.94 3.70 0.40
N HIS A 188 5.06 2.76 0.02
CA HIS A 188 5.26 1.87 -1.11
C HIS A 188 4.05 1.92 -2.03
N ALA A 189 4.28 1.69 -3.32
CA ALA A 189 3.19 1.60 -4.27
C ALA A 189 3.58 0.81 -5.52
N SER A 190 2.68 -0.06 -5.95
CA SER A 190 2.61 -0.50 -7.35
C SER A 190 1.31 0.00 -7.98
N ALA A 191 1.42 0.45 -9.23
CA ALA A 191 0.29 0.91 -10.01
C ALA A 191 0.52 0.59 -11.49
N PHE A 192 -0.52 0.70 -12.31
CA PHE A 192 -0.34 0.53 -13.74
C PHE A 192 0.56 1.63 -14.32
N GLU A 193 0.30 2.89 -13.99
CA GLU A 193 1.11 4.03 -14.41
C GLU A 193 2.18 4.39 -13.37
N LEU A 194 3.39 4.72 -13.83
CA LEU A 194 4.50 5.08 -12.94
C LEU A 194 4.17 6.30 -12.08
N GLN A 195 3.48 7.29 -12.65
CA GLN A 195 3.11 8.51 -11.95
C GLN A 195 2.17 8.22 -10.77
N ASP A 196 1.21 7.31 -10.96
CA ASP A 196 0.25 6.93 -9.91
C ASP A 196 0.94 6.19 -8.77
N ALA A 197 1.93 5.34 -9.08
CA ALA A 197 2.76 4.69 -8.09
C ALA A 197 3.60 5.71 -7.30
N ILE A 198 4.25 6.66 -7.98
CA ILE A 198 5.05 7.69 -7.30
C ILE A 198 4.18 8.53 -6.35
N ILE A 199 3.01 8.97 -6.79
CA ILE A 199 2.08 9.74 -5.95
C ILE A 199 1.61 8.92 -4.75
N SER A 200 1.23 7.66 -4.98
CA SER A 200 0.69 6.80 -3.92
C SER A 200 1.75 6.48 -2.86
N ALA A 201 2.96 6.12 -3.28
CA ALA A 201 4.09 5.88 -2.38
C ALA A 201 4.44 7.13 -1.57
N ALA A 202 4.46 8.32 -2.22
CA ALA A 202 4.76 9.56 -1.54
C ALA A 202 3.70 9.95 -0.50
N ASN A 203 2.40 9.81 -0.82
CA ASN A 203 1.33 10.08 0.14
C ASN A 203 1.38 9.13 1.33
N GLU A 204 1.66 7.85 1.08
CA GLU A 204 1.86 6.90 2.18
C GLU A 204 3.08 7.26 3.03
N CYS A 205 4.17 7.70 2.42
CA CYS A 205 5.35 8.19 3.13
C CYS A 205 5.04 9.44 3.97
N PHE A 206 4.23 10.37 3.46
CA PHE A 206 3.75 11.52 4.24
C PHE A 206 2.83 11.11 5.40
N ARG A 207 2.00 10.08 5.21
CA ARG A 207 1.19 9.48 6.28
C ARG A 207 2.05 8.85 7.36
N ALA A 208 3.11 8.14 6.96
CA ALA A 208 4.09 7.56 7.85
C ALA A 208 4.85 8.65 8.64
N ALA A 209 5.27 9.74 7.98
CA ALA A 209 5.91 10.89 8.63
C ALA A 209 5.00 11.53 9.68
N HIS A 210 3.72 11.75 9.33
CA HIS A 210 2.73 12.28 10.27
C HIS A 210 2.62 11.39 11.52
N SER A 211 2.43 10.09 11.32
CA SER A 211 2.27 9.13 12.42
C SER A 211 3.53 9.09 13.30
N ALA A 212 4.71 9.16 12.68
CA ALA A 212 5.98 9.19 13.39
C ALA A 212 6.12 10.44 14.29
N ILE A 213 5.85 11.63 13.76
CA ILE A 213 5.99 12.90 14.50
C ILE A 213 5.01 13.01 15.67
N GLN A 214 3.82 12.43 15.54
CA GLN A 214 2.83 12.38 16.62
C GLN A 214 3.15 11.29 17.67
N PHE A 215 4.18 10.46 17.44
CA PHE A 215 4.45 9.28 18.24
C PHE A 215 3.24 8.32 18.33
N ASP A 216 2.43 8.28 17.27
CA ASP A 216 1.26 7.42 17.19
C ASP A 216 1.71 5.95 17.28
N SER A 217 1.14 5.18 18.22
CA SER A 217 1.47 3.76 18.43
C SER A 217 2.83 3.49 19.10
N ILE A 218 3.41 4.46 19.82
CA ILE A 218 4.66 4.26 20.60
C ILE A 218 4.59 3.07 21.58
N ALA A 219 3.41 2.80 22.14
CA ALA A 219 3.19 1.65 23.02
C ALA A 219 3.31 0.30 22.28
N GLU A 220 2.85 0.24 21.02
CA GLU A 220 2.98 -0.95 20.18
C GLU A 220 4.44 -1.17 19.74
N VAL A 221 5.17 -0.08 19.44
CA VAL A 221 6.61 -0.13 19.17
C VAL A 221 7.40 -0.64 20.37
N ALA A 222 7.06 -0.15 21.56
CA ALA A 222 7.66 -0.63 22.81
C ALA A 222 7.36 -2.13 23.03
N ALA A 223 6.12 -2.56 22.77
CA ALA A 223 5.72 -3.97 22.88
C ALA A 223 6.52 -4.86 21.91
N LEU A 224 6.62 -4.47 20.63
CA LEU A 224 7.41 -5.17 19.60
C LEU A 224 8.87 -5.39 20.04
N HIS A 225 9.49 -4.39 20.66
CA HIS A 225 10.90 -4.48 21.09
C HIS A 225 11.10 -5.18 22.44
N SER A 226 10.07 -5.25 23.29
CA SER A 226 10.14 -5.92 24.59
C SER A 226 9.99 -7.45 24.51
N GLY A 227 9.65 -7.98 23.32
CA GLY A 227 9.43 -9.42 23.12
C GLY A 227 8.10 -9.93 23.69
N ASP A 228 7.19 -9.03 24.06
CA ASP A 228 5.88 -9.37 24.58
C ASP A 228 5.00 -9.95 23.46
N GLN A 229 4.61 -11.21 23.59
CA GLN A 229 4.24 -12.07 22.45
C GLN A 229 2.78 -11.95 21.98
N GLY A 230 2.05 -10.95 22.47
CA GLY A 230 0.60 -10.84 22.25
C GLY A 230 0.11 -9.63 21.45
N VAL A 231 0.99 -8.69 21.07
CA VAL A 231 0.54 -7.41 20.51
C VAL A 231 0.64 -7.42 18.98
N SER A 232 -0.51 -7.32 18.31
CA SER A 232 -0.60 -6.96 16.89
C SER A 232 -0.19 -5.50 16.74
N ALA A 233 0.78 -5.22 15.87
CA ALA A 233 1.24 -3.86 15.58
C ALA A 233 0.46 -3.28 14.40
N SER A 234 -0.02 -2.05 14.57
CA SER A 234 -0.64 -1.27 13.50
C SER A 234 0.43 -0.79 12.50
N PRO A 235 0.05 -0.45 11.25
CA PRO A 235 0.97 0.14 10.28
C PRO A 235 1.70 1.39 10.79
N ALA A 236 1.06 2.20 11.67
CA ALA A 236 1.67 3.40 12.25
C ALA A 236 2.84 3.07 13.19
N ALA A 237 2.79 1.94 13.91
CA ALA A 237 3.90 1.47 14.72
C ALA A 237 5.15 1.14 13.87
N HIS A 238 4.97 0.77 12.59
CA HIS A 238 6.09 0.46 11.70
C HIS A 238 6.87 1.71 11.30
N SER A 239 6.16 2.79 10.96
CA SER A 239 6.77 4.08 10.60
C SER A 239 7.67 4.61 11.71
N LEU A 240 7.31 4.39 12.98
CA LEU A 240 8.08 4.86 14.13
C LEU A 240 9.43 4.18 14.35
N ALA A 241 9.57 2.91 13.99
CA ALA A 241 10.79 2.16 14.26
C ALA A 241 12.00 2.74 13.49
N TYR A 242 11.86 2.99 12.18
CA TYR A 242 12.93 3.60 11.38
C TYR A 242 12.98 5.12 11.49
N ALA A 243 11.88 5.77 11.86
CA ALA A 243 11.88 7.21 12.11
C ALA A 243 12.86 7.62 13.22
N TYR A 244 13.09 6.75 14.22
CA TYR A 244 13.85 7.14 15.42
C TYR A 244 14.86 6.12 15.95
N LYS A 245 14.81 4.85 15.55
CA LYS A 245 15.66 3.79 16.15
C LYS A 245 16.71 3.24 15.20
N GLU A 246 16.35 3.04 13.94
CA GLU A 246 17.22 2.40 12.96
C GLU A 246 17.42 3.29 11.73
N THR A 247 18.67 3.44 11.29
CA THR A 247 19.00 4.10 10.01
C THR A 247 18.91 3.08 8.88
N MET A 248 18.91 3.55 7.63
CA MET A 248 18.93 2.65 6.48
C MET A 248 20.12 1.68 6.54
N PRO A 249 19.90 0.35 6.44
CA PRO A 249 21.00 -0.61 6.55
C PRO A 249 22.06 -0.41 5.47
N GLU A 250 23.34 -0.55 5.82
CA GLU A 250 24.47 -0.39 4.88
C GLU A 250 24.44 -1.38 3.71
N VAL A 251 23.77 -2.53 3.89
CA VAL A 251 23.61 -3.55 2.85
C VAL A 251 22.70 -3.08 1.71
N VAL A 252 21.87 -2.06 1.93
CA VAL A 252 20.90 -1.56 0.95
C VAL A 252 21.62 -0.76 -0.14
N LYS A 253 21.58 -1.29 -1.37
CA LYS A 253 22.21 -0.68 -2.54
C LYS A 253 21.26 0.28 -3.23
N ILE A 254 21.54 1.58 -3.10
CA ILE A 254 20.90 2.63 -3.90
C ILE A 254 21.78 2.96 -5.10
N LEU A 255 21.24 2.78 -6.29
CA LEU A 255 21.89 3.01 -7.57
C LEU A 255 21.25 4.20 -8.28
N THR A 256 22.07 5.04 -8.91
CA THR A 256 21.58 6.04 -9.86
C THR A 256 21.05 5.34 -11.11
N ALA A 257 19.92 5.79 -11.65
CA ALA A 257 19.38 5.30 -12.91
C ALA A 257 19.05 6.46 -13.85
N THR A 258 19.17 6.21 -15.14
CA THR A 258 18.68 7.13 -16.18
C THR A 258 17.17 7.02 -16.33
N GLU A 259 16.55 8.06 -16.91
CA GLU A 259 15.13 8.05 -17.23
C GLU A 259 14.74 6.84 -18.11
N ILE A 260 15.58 6.49 -19.08
CA ILE A 260 15.35 5.36 -19.99
C ILE A 260 15.32 4.04 -19.22
N GLU A 261 16.23 3.84 -18.26
CA GLU A 261 16.28 2.62 -17.47
C GLU A 261 15.06 2.44 -16.57
N VAL A 262 14.62 3.51 -15.90
CA VAL A 262 13.41 3.52 -15.06
C VAL A 262 12.19 3.19 -15.91
N ARG A 263 12.01 3.87 -17.05
CA ARG A 263 10.89 3.62 -17.96
C ARG A 263 10.89 2.20 -18.49
N ARG A 264 12.04 1.65 -18.86
CA ARG A 264 12.15 0.26 -19.34
C ARG A 264 11.73 -0.75 -18.26
N LYS A 265 12.16 -0.55 -17.01
CA LYS A 265 11.76 -1.41 -15.88
C LYS A 265 10.25 -1.32 -15.63
N TRP A 266 9.69 -0.12 -15.66
CA TRP A 266 8.24 0.06 -15.49
C TRP A 266 7.44 -0.52 -16.66
N GLN A 267 7.93 -0.40 -17.89
CA GLN A 267 7.30 -1.02 -19.05
C GLN A 267 7.27 -2.55 -18.92
N LYS A 268 8.35 -3.18 -18.44
CA LYS A 268 8.35 -4.62 -18.11
C LYS A 268 7.26 -4.95 -17.09
N HIS A 269 7.09 -4.11 -16.04
CA HIS A 269 6.01 -4.28 -15.07
C HIS A 269 4.62 -4.18 -15.72
N GLN A 270 4.37 -3.18 -16.57
CA GLN A 270 3.10 -3.03 -17.28
C GLN A 270 2.80 -4.21 -18.20
N THR A 271 3.79 -4.69 -18.96
CA THR A 271 3.67 -5.88 -19.81
C THR A 271 3.33 -7.10 -18.97
N LEU A 272 4.11 -7.38 -17.91
CA LEU A 272 3.85 -8.48 -16.99
C LEU A 272 2.43 -8.43 -16.44
N PHE A 273 1.99 -7.25 -15.98
CA PHE A 273 0.67 -7.06 -15.39
C PHE A 273 -0.48 -7.27 -16.40
N ASN A 274 -0.34 -6.80 -17.63
CA ASN A 274 -1.33 -6.99 -18.68
C ASN A 274 -1.41 -8.45 -19.17
N GLU A 275 -0.30 -9.18 -19.10
CA GLU A 275 -0.21 -10.58 -19.49
C GLU A 275 -0.52 -11.54 -18.33
N LEU A 276 -0.88 -11.02 -17.14
CA LEU A 276 -1.22 -11.86 -16.00
C LEU A 276 -2.44 -12.72 -16.32
N ASN A 277 -2.25 -14.03 -16.23
CA ASN A 277 -3.36 -14.96 -16.18
C ASN A 277 -4.07 -14.83 -14.81
N LEU A 278 -5.12 -14.01 -14.75
CA LEU A 278 -5.90 -13.81 -13.52
C LEU A 278 -6.52 -15.09 -12.97
N THR A 279 -6.70 -16.14 -13.80
CA THR A 279 -7.20 -17.45 -13.33
C THR A 279 -6.15 -18.26 -12.55
N ALA A 280 -4.88 -17.85 -12.58
CA ALA A 280 -3.82 -18.46 -11.78
C ALA A 280 -3.83 -18.00 -10.31
N PHE A 281 -4.68 -17.03 -9.96
CA PHE A 281 -4.86 -16.55 -8.59
C PHE A 281 -6.07 -17.20 -7.94
N ASP A 282 -5.97 -17.47 -6.63
CA ASP A 282 -7.14 -17.78 -5.80
C ASP A 282 -7.86 -16.46 -5.49
N ALA A 283 -8.83 -16.11 -6.33
CA ALA A 283 -9.57 -14.86 -6.24
C ALA A 283 -11.05 -15.10 -5.89
N GLN A 284 -11.52 -14.37 -4.88
CA GLN A 284 -12.91 -14.35 -4.43
C GLN A 284 -13.40 -12.90 -4.44
N THR A 285 -14.68 -12.69 -4.75
CA THR A 285 -15.28 -11.34 -4.75
C THR A 285 -16.54 -11.28 -3.90
N PHE A 286 -16.72 -10.16 -3.22
CA PHE A 286 -17.81 -9.90 -2.30
C PHE A 286 -18.49 -8.59 -2.68
N GLN A 287 -19.83 -8.59 -2.77
CA GLN A 287 -20.59 -7.35 -2.92
C GLN A 287 -20.76 -6.68 -1.56
N VAL A 288 -20.38 -5.40 -1.47
CA VAL A 288 -20.44 -4.58 -0.25
C VAL A 288 -20.91 -3.18 -0.61
N GLY A 289 -22.18 -2.89 -0.35
CA GLY A 289 -22.79 -1.63 -0.77
C GLY A 289 -22.72 -1.44 -2.30
N ASP A 290 -22.16 -0.32 -2.76
CA ASP A 290 -21.94 -0.01 -4.18
C ASP A 290 -20.58 -0.49 -4.72
N ARG A 291 -19.83 -1.28 -3.93
CA ARG A 291 -18.49 -1.78 -4.27
C ARG A 291 -18.43 -3.30 -4.33
N ILE A 292 -17.43 -3.77 -5.07
CA ILE A 292 -16.93 -5.13 -5.04
C ILE A 292 -15.61 -5.13 -4.29
N VAL A 293 -15.51 -5.97 -3.27
CA VAL A 293 -14.26 -6.27 -2.57
C VAL A 293 -13.71 -7.57 -3.12
N ALA A 294 -12.46 -7.58 -3.56
CA ALA A 294 -11.74 -8.77 -3.97
C ALA A 294 -10.79 -9.20 -2.86
N ARG A 295 -10.73 -10.52 -2.65
CA ARG A 295 -9.66 -11.21 -1.93
C ARG A 295 -8.87 -12.01 -2.96
N VAL A 296 -7.57 -11.78 -3.06
CA VAL A 296 -6.67 -12.44 -4.00
C VAL A 296 -5.51 -13.05 -3.23
N LYS A 297 -5.24 -14.35 -3.45
CA LYS A 297 -4.07 -15.05 -2.93
C LYS A 297 -3.32 -15.74 -4.07
N SER A 298 -2.01 -15.89 -3.89
CA SER A 298 -1.16 -16.62 -4.82
C SER A 298 0.11 -17.10 -4.12
N PRO A 299 0.53 -18.37 -4.34
CA PRO A 299 1.79 -18.88 -3.78
C PRO A 299 3.03 -18.23 -4.42
N LYS A 300 2.87 -17.50 -5.52
CA LYS A 300 3.96 -16.82 -6.23
C LYS A 300 4.42 -15.53 -5.52
N TYR A 301 3.55 -14.91 -4.75
CA TYR A 301 3.80 -13.63 -4.09
C TYR A 301 3.91 -13.85 -2.59
N ARG A 302 4.91 -13.23 -1.96
CA ARG A 302 5.09 -13.32 -0.52
C ARG A 302 3.97 -12.56 0.19
N GLU A 303 3.27 -13.26 1.06
CA GLU A 303 2.33 -12.61 1.98
C GLU A 303 3.10 -12.04 3.16
N ILE A 304 2.87 -10.76 3.45
CA ILE A 304 3.56 -10.08 4.54
C ILE A 304 2.80 -10.33 5.84
N PHE A 305 3.44 -11.04 6.76
CA PHE A 305 2.97 -11.16 8.13
C PHE A 305 3.75 -10.22 9.04
N TRP A 306 3.00 -9.49 9.85
CA TRP A 306 3.50 -8.57 10.85
C TRP A 306 3.38 -9.22 12.23
N GLY A 307 4.50 -9.39 12.92
CA GLY A 307 4.57 -10.08 14.21
C GLY A 307 4.84 -11.58 14.11
N ARG A 308 4.65 -12.30 15.21
CA ARG A 308 4.84 -13.76 15.23
C ARG A 308 3.66 -14.45 14.55
N THR A 309 3.94 -15.08 13.41
CA THR A 309 3.15 -16.18 12.85
C THR A 309 3.65 -17.52 13.42
N ASP A 310 2.72 -18.46 13.61
CA ASP A 310 3.02 -19.85 13.99
C ASP A 310 3.78 -20.57 12.87
N ASP A 311 3.64 -20.09 11.63
CA ASP A 311 4.38 -20.57 10.48
C ASP A 311 5.70 -19.80 10.35
N VAL A 312 6.77 -20.36 10.92
CA VAL A 312 8.12 -19.77 10.90
C VAL A 312 8.60 -19.46 9.47
N SER A 313 8.14 -20.21 8.47
CA SER A 313 8.50 -19.99 7.05
C SER A 313 7.94 -18.68 6.48
N LYS A 314 6.93 -18.10 7.14
CA LYS A 314 6.27 -16.84 6.75
C LYS A 314 6.75 -15.63 7.55
N ARG A 315 7.76 -15.80 8.43
CA ARG A 315 8.34 -14.69 9.18
C ARG A 315 9.26 -13.88 8.27
N ASN A 316 8.95 -12.60 8.14
CA ASN A 316 9.83 -11.65 7.48
C ASN A 316 11.02 -11.36 8.40
N GLN A 317 12.23 -11.29 7.84
CA GLN A 317 13.43 -10.95 8.61
C GLN A 317 13.39 -9.49 9.07
N HIS A 318 12.72 -8.70 8.26
CA HIS A 318 12.72 -7.26 8.31
C HIS A 318 11.31 -6.75 8.02
N PRO A 319 10.31 -7.14 8.85
CA PRO A 319 8.93 -6.84 8.55
C PRO A 319 8.77 -5.33 8.36
N HIS A 320 9.32 -4.52 9.27
CA HIS A 320 9.20 -3.05 9.39
C HIS A 320 9.41 -2.21 8.11
N PHE A 321 9.93 -2.76 7.00
CA PHE A 321 10.20 -2.01 5.77
C PHE A 321 9.06 -1.96 4.75
N VAL A 322 7.93 -2.63 4.96
CA VAL A 322 6.85 -2.73 3.95
C VAL A 322 5.46 -2.37 4.51
N GLY A 323 5.46 -1.54 5.55
CA GLY A 323 4.31 -1.22 6.41
C GLY A 323 3.26 -0.38 5.73
#